data_AF-A0A7W0TSN2-F1
#
_entry.id   AF-A0A7W0TSN2-F1
#
_cell.length_a   1.000
_cell.length_b   1.000
_cell.length_c   1.000
_cell.angle_alpha   90.00
_cell.angle_beta   90.00
_cell.angle_gamma   90.00
#
_symmetry.space_group_name_H-M   'P 1'
#
loop_
_entity.id
_entity.type
_entity.pdbx_description
1 polymer ?
#
loop_
_entity_poly.entity_id
_entity_poly.type
_entity_poly.pdbx_seq_one_letter_code
_entity_poly.pdbx_strand_id
1 'polypeptide(L)'
;MLQQTQVERVIPRYEAWLERWPTVEALAAASAREVITEWQGLGYNRRALSLHRAARQIAAGGWPGDLTQLPGVGRYTADAISAFALGRPVLPVDTNVRRVQERFGARFGPRCGQALMDLGATICLARVPRCPICPLAGGCPSRGRRFEPRRRQARFEGSFRQRRAAALRLVVEHPRPLRELDSAAVESLERDGLIAVRDGIASLPD
;
A
#
# COMPACT_ATOMS: atom_id res chain seq x y z
N MET A 1 0.79 4.98 0.22
CA MET A 1 -0.65 4.76 0.47
C MET A 1 -1.36 3.92 -0.61
N LEU A 2 -1.03 4.06 -1.90
CA LEU A 2 -1.73 3.39 -3.03
C LEU A 2 -1.61 1.85 -3.12
N GLN A 3 -0.78 1.17 -2.32
CA GLN A 3 -0.68 -0.29 -2.42
C GLN A 3 -2.01 -0.92 -1.96
N GLN A 4 -2.78 -1.49 -2.89
CA GLN A 4 -4.11 -2.09 -2.59
C GLN A 4 -5.14 -1.12 -1.98
N THR A 5 -5.00 0.18 -2.24
CA THR A 5 -6.00 1.20 -1.89
C THR A 5 -6.28 2.04 -3.14
N GLN A 6 -7.55 2.25 -3.47
CA GLN A 6 -7.97 3.04 -4.64
C GLN A 6 -7.52 4.50 -4.52
N VAL A 7 -7.23 5.13 -5.66
CA VAL A 7 -6.67 6.49 -5.74
C VAL A 7 -7.58 7.50 -5.05
N GLU A 8 -8.88 7.44 -5.33
CA GLU A 8 -9.90 8.35 -4.82
C GLU A 8 -9.99 8.32 -3.29
N ARG A 9 -9.72 7.15 -2.68
CA ARG A 9 -9.68 6.99 -1.22
C ARG A 9 -8.37 7.48 -0.60
N VAL A 10 -7.30 7.55 -1.41
CA VAL A 10 -5.98 7.96 -0.95
C VAL A 10 -5.83 9.48 -0.96
N ILE A 11 -6.35 10.17 -1.99
CA ILE A 11 -6.17 11.63 -2.17
C ILE A 11 -6.35 12.44 -0.88
N PRO A 12 -7.53 12.44 -0.22
CA PRO A 12 -7.74 13.30 0.95
C PRO A 12 -6.85 12.92 2.14
N ARG A 13 -6.45 11.64 2.23
CA ARG A 13 -5.54 11.15 3.29
C ARG A 13 -4.10 11.53 3.01
N TYR A 14 -3.71 11.54 1.75
CA TYR A 14 -2.37 11.93 1.33
C TYR A 14 -2.13 13.42 1.52
N GLU A 15 -3.11 14.25 1.16
CA GLU A 15 -3.05 15.70 1.34
C GLU A 15 -2.93 16.07 2.83
N ALA A 16 -3.82 15.57 3.68
CA ALA A 16 -3.76 15.79 5.13
C ALA A 16 -2.46 15.27 5.75
N TRP A 17 -1.95 14.12 5.27
CA TRP A 17 -0.69 13.56 5.75
C TRP A 17 0.50 14.46 5.44
N LEU A 18 0.58 15.01 4.24
CA LEU A 18 1.66 15.92 3.84
C LEU A 18 1.54 17.29 4.50
N GLU A 19 0.33 17.77 4.75
CA GLU A 19 0.12 19.01 5.51
C GLU A 19 0.61 18.85 6.96
N ARG A 20 0.31 17.70 7.59
CA ARG A 20 0.75 17.41 8.96
C ARG A 20 2.26 17.11 9.06
N TRP A 21 2.80 16.34 8.12
CA TRP A 21 4.21 15.93 8.10
C TRP A 21 4.83 16.21 6.74
N PRO A 22 5.22 17.47 6.47
CA PRO A 22 5.71 17.89 5.16
C PRO A 22 7.11 17.36 4.83
N THR A 23 7.88 16.93 5.84
CA THR A 23 9.23 16.39 5.66
C THR A 23 9.39 15.02 6.30
N VAL A 24 10.47 14.33 5.92
CA VAL A 24 10.84 13.03 6.51
C VAL A 24 11.14 13.18 7.99
N GLU A 25 11.81 14.27 8.38
CA GLU A 25 12.16 14.58 9.77
C GLU A 25 10.91 14.85 10.60
N ALA A 26 9.93 15.58 10.05
CA ALA A 26 8.65 15.82 10.70
C ALA A 26 7.90 14.50 10.99
N LEU A 27 7.87 13.59 10.01
CA LEU A 27 7.25 12.27 10.21
C LEU A 27 8.07 11.39 11.18
N ALA A 28 9.40 11.48 11.14
CA ALA A 28 10.29 10.72 12.02
C ALA A 28 10.18 11.14 13.50
N ALA A 29 9.84 12.40 13.76
CA ALA A 29 9.64 12.94 15.10
C ALA A 29 8.26 12.61 15.69
N ALA A 30 7.31 12.15 14.87
CA ALA A 30 5.97 11.82 15.32
C ALA A 30 5.93 10.57 16.23
N SER A 31 4.90 10.50 17.08
CA SER A 31 4.62 9.29 17.87
C SER A 31 4.04 8.17 17.01
N ALA A 32 4.21 6.91 17.42
CA ALA A 32 3.57 5.79 16.71
C ALA A 32 2.04 5.89 16.80
N ARG A 33 1.53 6.38 17.93
CA ARG A 33 0.13 6.73 18.16
C ARG A 33 -0.43 7.67 17.09
N GLU A 34 0.22 8.81 16.84
CA GLU A 34 -0.25 9.78 15.84
C GLU A 34 -0.26 9.18 14.44
N VAL A 35 0.83 8.49 14.06
CA VAL A 35 0.98 7.83 12.75
C VAL A 35 -0.13 6.79 12.51
N ILE A 36 -0.44 5.95 13.50
CA ILE A 36 -1.51 4.95 13.40
C ILE A 36 -2.88 5.63 13.30
N THR A 37 -3.09 6.69 14.07
CA THR A 37 -4.35 7.44 14.11
C THR A 37 -4.63 8.09 12.76
N GLU A 38 -3.67 8.78 12.17
CA GLU A 38 -3.83 9.42 10.85
C GLU A 38 -4.01 8.42 9.70
N TRP A 39 -3.46 7.20 9.84
CA TRP A 39 -3.61 6.16 8.82
C TRP A 39 -5.00 5.50 8.81
N GLN A 40 -5.89 5.83 9.76
CA GLN A 40 -7.21 5.22 9.84
C GLN A 40 -7.99 5.31 8.51
N GLY A 41 -8.67 4.21 8.16
CA GLY A 41 -9.52 4.12 6.97
C GLY A 41 -8.81 3.74 5.67
N LEU A 42 -7.47 3.74 5.64
CA LEU A 42 -6.69 3.29 4.48
C LEU A 42 -6.50 1.77 4.40
N GLY A 43 -6.62 1.08 5.55
CA GLY A 43 -6.40 -0.36 5.68
C GLY A 43 -4.90 -0.74 5.57
N TYR A 44 -4.60 -2.01 5.85
CA TYR A 44 -3.22 -2.51 5.93
C TYR A 44 -2.34 -1.63 6.84
N ASN A 45 -2.81 -1.40 8.07
CA ASN A 45 -2.28 -0.35 8.97
C ASN A 45 -0.79 -0.53 9.34
N ARG A 46 -0.25 -1.75 9.27
CA ARG A 46 1.19 -2.02 9.45
C ARG A 46 2.09 -1.20 8.51
N ARG A 47 1.56 -0.77 7.36
CA ARG A 47 2.27 0.11 6.43
C ARG A 47 2.57 1.49 7.03
N ALA A 48 1.69 2.00 7.90
CA ALA A 48 1.92 3.27 8.60
C ALA A 48 3.19 3.19 9.45
N LEU A 49 3.31 2.12 10.25
CA LEU A 49 4.49 1.87 11.07
C LEU A 49 5.74 1.60 10.24
N SER A 50 5.61 0.91 9.11
CA SER A 50 6.75 0.68 8.22
C SER A 50 7.25 1.99 7.62
N LEU A 51 6.34 2.85 7.16
CA LEU A 51 6.67 4.18 6.65
C LEU A 51 7.31 5.07 7.72
N HIS A 52 6.78 5.06 8.94
CA HIS A 52 7.35 5.81 10.06
C HIS A 52 8.76 5.31 10.42
N ARG A 53 8.98 3.99 10.49
CA ARG A 53 10.32 3.43 10.71
C ARG A 53 11.29 3.78 9.59
N ALA A 54 10.85 3.76 8.34
CA ALA A 54 11.65 4.21 7.20
C ALA A 54 12.01 5.70 7.33
N ALA A 55 11.07 6.55 7.72
CA ALA A 55 11.34 7.97 7.97
C ALA A 55 12.38 8.16 9.07
N ARG A 56 12.26 7.45 10.20
CA ARG A 56 13.25 7.48 11.29
C ARG A 56 14.64 7.03 10.85
N GLN A 57 14.72 5.97 10.04
CA GLN A 57 15.99 5.50 9.49
C GLN A 57 16.63 6.55 8.59
N ILE A 58 15.85 7.20 7.71
CA ILE A 58 16.33 8.25 6.81
C ILE A 58 16.75 9.50 7.60
N ALA A 59 15.97 9.94 8.59
CA ALA A 59 16.32 11.10 9.42
C ALA A 59 17.62 10.89 10.22
N ALA A 60 17.90 9.65 10.65
CA ALA A 60 19.11 9.33 11.41
C ALA A 60 20.36 9.10 10.54
N GLY A 61 20.21 8.47 9.37
CA GLY A 61 21.34 7.98 8.56
C GLY A 61 21.37 8.47 7.11
N GLY A 62 20.42 9.31 6.70
CA GLY A 62 20.23 9.73 5.32
C GLY A 62 19.55 8.68 4.44
N TRP A 63 19.36 9.02 3.17
CA TRP A 63 18.76 8.12 2.18
C TRP A 63 19.75 7.01 1.79
N PRO A 64 19.37 5.71 1.91
CA PRO A 64 20.24 4.63 1.50
C PRO A 64 20.38 4.57 -0.03
N GLY A 65 21.52 4.09 -0.50
CA GLY A 65 21.76 3.86 -1.93
C GLY A 65 20.79 2.83 -2.54
N ASP A 66 20.45 1.79 -1.77
CA ASP A 66 19.42 0.81 -2.07
C ASP A 66 18.17 1.05 -1.20
N LEU A 67 17.12 1.58 -1.82
CA LEU A 67 15.86 1.89 -1.15
C LEU A 67 15.15 0.65 -0.59
N THR A 68 15.48 -0.57 -1.04
CA THR A 68 14.86 -1.80 -0.50
C THR A 68 15.32 -2.13 0.92
N GLN A 69 16.36 -1.45 1.41
CA GLN A 69 16.80 -1.52 2.81
C GLN A 69 15.86 -0.78 3.76
N LEU A 70 14.93 0.04 3.25
CA LEU A 70 13.95 0.76 4.06
C LEU A 70 12.77 -0.15 4.46
N PRO A 71 12.31 -0.09 5.72
CA PRO A 71 11.15 -0.84 6.19
C PRO A 71 9.90 -0.64 5.31
N GLY A 72 9.33 -1.75 4.83
CA GLY A 72 8.13 -1.73 4.00
C GLY A 72 8.34 -1.31 2.54
N VAL A 73 9.59 -1.06 2.12
CA VAL A 73 9.94 -0.75 0.74
C VAL A 73 10.38 -2.02 0.02
N GLY A 74 9.47 -2.63 -0.72
CA GLY A 74 9.81 -3.71 -1.64
C GLY A 74 10.34 -3.17 -2.98
N ARG A 75 10.81 -4.08 -3.85
CA ARG A 75 11.38 -3.73 -5.18
C ARG A 75 10.50 -2.79 -6.00
N TYR A 76 9.19 -3.04 -6.07
CA TYR A 76 8.26 -2.16 -6.78
C TYR A 76 8.27 -0.73 -6.24
N THR A 77 8.25 -0.55 -4.91
CA THR A 77 8.23 0.79 -4.30
C THR A 77 9.58 1.48 -4.45
N ALA A 78 10.69 0.76 -4.33
CA ALA A 78 12.03 1.29 -4.62
C ALA A 78 12.14 1.78 -6.08
N ASP A 79 11.63 1.00 -7.04
CA ASP A 79 11.61 1.38 -8.45
C ASP A 79 10.69 2.57 -8.71
N ALA A 80 9.51 2.61 -8.09
CA ALA A 80 8.57 3.71 -8.23
C ALA A 80 9.18 5.03 -7.73
N ILE A 81 9.81 5.02 -6.55
CA ILE A 81 10.51 6.20 -6.02
C ILE A 81 11.67 6.59 -6.94
N SER A 82 12.47 5.61 -7.37
CA SER A 82 13.61 5.85 -8.26
C SER A 82 13.19 6.46 -9.60
N ALA A 83 12.09 5.98 -10.20
CA ALA A 83 11.58 6.47 -11.47
C ALA A 83 10.97 7.86 -11.34
N PHE A 84 10.05 8.05 -10.38
CA PHE A 84 9.21 9.25 -10.33
C PHE A 84 9.82 10.39 -9.52
N ALA A 85 10.54 10.10 -8.43
CA ALA A 85 11.15 11.12 -7.59
C ALA A 85 12.61 11.41 -7.97
N LEU A 86 13.37 10.38 -8.39
CA LEU A 86 14.80 10.51 -8.68
C LEU A 86 15.14 10.56 -10.18
N GLY A 87 14.14 10.49 -11.06
CA GLY A 87 14.33 10.55 -12.52
C GLY A 87 15.17 9.42 -13.10
N ARG A 88 15.35 8.31 -12.38
CA ARG A 88 16.18 7.18 -12.84
C ARG A 88 15.43 6.40 -13.92
N PRO A 89 16.11 5.91 -14.97
CA PRO A 89 15.48 5.14 -16.05
C PRO A 89 15.20 3.69 -15.59
N VAL A 90 14.25 3.51 -14.69
CA VAL A 90 13.77 2.21 -14.22
C VAL A 90 12.26 2.09 -14.43
N LEU A 91 11.79 0.89 -14.78
CA LEU A 91 10.36 0.61 -14.94
C LEU A 91 9.81 -0.03 -13.65
N PRO A 92 8.93 0.64 -12.90
CA PRO A 92 8.25 0.01 -11.77
C PRO A 92 7.24 -1.02 -12.29
N VAL A 93 7.41 -2.29 -11.93
CA VAL A 93 6.54 -3.39 -12.41
C VAL A 93 5.57 -3.81 -11.31
N ASP A 94 4.35 -3.27 -11.35
CA ASP A 94 3.22 -3.75 -10.54
C ASP A 94 2.49 -4.93 -11.21
N THR A 95 1.34 -5.34 -10.66
CA THR A 95 0.51 -6.40 -11.23
C THR A 95 -0.14 -6.00 -12.56
N ASN A 96 -0.32 -4.71 -12.82
CA ASN A 96 -0.89 -4.19 -14.06
C ASN A 96 0.14 -4.19 -15.19
N VAL A 97 1.31 -3.60 -14.96
CA VAL A 97 2.44 -3.59 -15.89
C VAL A 97 2.88 -5.02 -16.20
N ARG A 98 3.00 -5.88 -15.18
CA ARG A 98 3.33 -7.30 -15.36
C ARG A 98 2.32 -7.99 -16.29
N ARG A 99 1.02 -7.79 -16.07
CA ARG A 99 -0.04 -8.38 -16.89
C ARG A 99 0.00 -7.90 -18.34
N VAL A 100 0.29 -6.62 -18.57
CA VAL A 100 0.47 -6.08 -19.93
C VAL A 100 1.65 -6.76 -20.63
N GLN A 101 2.80 -6.84 -19.97
CA GLN A 101 4.00 -7.50 -20.52
C GLN A 101 3.76 -8.97 -20.84
N GLU A 102 3.16 -9.72 -19.91
CA GLU A 102 2.86 -11.15 -20.09
C GLU A 102 1.90 -11.39 -21.26
N ARG A 103 0.87 -10.54 -21.42
CA ARG A 103 -0.12 -10.69 -22.49
C ARG A 103 0.39 -10.24 -23.86
N PHE A 104 1.21 -9.20 -23.89
CA PHE A 104 1.81 -8.69 -25.11
C PHE A 104 2.98 -9.57 -25.57
N GLY A 105 3.68 -10.22 -24.63
CA GLY A 105 4.82 -11.08 -24.92
C GLY A 105 6.15 -10.32 -25.06
N ALA A 106 6.23 -9.07 -24.59
CA ALA A 106 7.46 -8.28 -24.59
C ALA A 106 7.65 -7.51 -23.30
N ARG A 107 8.91 -7.18 -22.99
CA ARG A 107 9.26 -6.23 -21.93
C ARG A 107 9.23 -4.82 -22.50
N PHE A 108 8.81 -3.85 -21.69
CA PHE A 108 8.83 -2.44 -22.06
C PHE A 108 9.95 -1.71 -21.33
N GLY A 109 10.37 -0.58 -21.90
CA GLY A 109 11.36 0.30 -21.29
C GLY A 109 10.75 1.26 -20.26
N PRO A 110 11.60 1.91 -19.43
CA PRO A 110 11.19 2.90 -18.42
C PRO A 110 10.33 4.04 -18.95
N ARG A 111 10.58 4.49 -20.19
CA ARG A 111 9.82 5.58 -20.85
C ARG A 111 8.33 5.28 -21.01
N CYS A 112 7.95 4.00 -20.96
CA CYS A 112 6.56 3.57 -21.07
C CYS A 112 5.86 3.45 -19.71
N GLY A 113 6.53 3.72 -18.58
CA GLY A 113 6.04 3.39 -17.24
C GLY A 113 4.63 3.88 -16.93
N GLN A 114 4.39 5.18 -17.05
CA GLN A 114 3.07 5.77 -16.79
C GLN A 114 2.00 5.24 -17.75
N ALA A 115 2.31 5.18 -19.05
CA ALA A 115 1.40 4.64 -20.06
C ALA A 115 1.02 3.17 -19.81
N LEU A 116 1.94 2.34 -19.31
CA LEU A 116 1.67 0.94 -18.98
C LEU A 116 0.79 0.80 -17.73
N MET A 117 0.98 1.67 -16.73
CA MET A 117 0.13 1.71 -15.55
C MET A 117 -1.31 2.05 -15.95
N ASP A 118 -1.50 3.11 -16.74
CA ASP A 118 -2.81 3.56 -17.22
C ASP A 118 -3.47 2.50 -18.11
N LEU A 119 -2.72 1.95 -19.06
CA LEU A 119 -3.18 0.89 -19.96
C LEU A 119 -3.62 -0.34 -19.16
N GLY A 120 -2.82 -0.76 -18.19
CA GLY A 120 -3.13 -1.92 -17.35
C GLY A 120 -4.36 -1.67 -16.47
N ALA A 121 -4.52 -0.47 -15.91
CA ALA A 121 -5.61 -0.12 -15.02
C ALA A 121 -6.96 0.05 -15.73
N THR A 122 -6.97 0.57 -16.97
CA THR A 122 -8.21 1.00 -17.65
C THR A 122 -8.61 0.17 -18.87
N ILE A 123 -7.65 -0.49 -19.54
CA ILE A 123 -7.87 -1.17 -20.82
C ILE A 123 -7.50 -2.66 -20.75
N CYS A 124 -6.26 -3.00 -20.40
CA CYS A 124 -5.77 -4.37 -20.29
C CYS A 124 -6.22 -5.00 -18.95
N LEU A 125 -7.53 -5.02 -18.72
CA LEU A 125 -8.16 -5.41 -17.46
C LEU A 125 -7.95 -6.89 -17.14
N ALA A 126 -7.97 -7.23 -15.84
CA ALA A 126 -7.63 -8.56 -15.36
C ALA A 126 -8.47 -9.70 -15.96
N ARG A 127 -9.78 -9.49 -16.19
CA ARG A 127 -10.70 -10.53 -16.68
C ARG A 127 -11.10 -10.35 -18.14
N VAL A 128 -11.70 -9.19 -18.44
CA VAL A 128 -12.21 -8.85 -19.77
C VAL A 128 -11.51 -7.58 -20.24
N PRO A 129 -10.36 -7.70 -20.96
CA PRO A 129 -9.66 -6.54 -21.47
C PRO A 129 -10.46 -5.84 -22.57
N ARG A 130 -10.40 -4.51 -22.60
CA ARG A 130 -11.04 -3.66 -23.63
C ARG A 130 -10.20 -3.62 -24.91
N CYS A 131 -9.96 -4.80 -25.50
CA CYS A 131 -9.10 -4.95 -26.67
C CYS A 131 -9.47 -4.06 -27.87
N PRO A 132 -10.75 -3.79 -28.19
CA PRO A 132 -11.11 -2.94 -29.33
C PRO A 132 -10.54 -1.51 -29.28
N ILE A 133 -10.26 -0.98 -28.08
CA ILE A 133 -9.69 0.36 -27.88
C ILE A 133 -8.22 0.30 -27.40
N CYS A 134 -7.61 -0.88 -27.38
CA CYS A 134 -6.25 -1.04 -26.88
C CYS A 134 -5.23 -0.63 -27.96
N PRO A 135 -4.30 0.30 -27.69
CA PRO A 135 -3.32 0.75 -28.68
C PRO A 135 -2.33 -0.35 -29.10
N LEU A 136 -2.16 -1.39 -28.27
CA LEU A 136 -1.30 -2.53 -28.58
C LEU A 136 -2.04 -3.67 -29.31
N ALA A 137 -3.34 -3.53 -29.58
CA ALA A 137 -4.17 -4.63 -30.08
C ALA A 137 -3.70 -5.16 -31.44
N GLY A 138 -3.17 -4.30 -32.32
CA GLY A 138 -2.73 -4.69 -33.66
C GLY A 138 -1.69 -5.82 -33.68
N GLY A 139 -0.80 -5.85 -32.68
CA GLY A 139 0.26 -6.86 -32.55
C GLY A 139 0.15 -7.75 -31.30
N CYS A 140 -0.95 -7.67 -30.54
CA CYS A 140 -1.05 -8.38 -29.26
C CYS A 140 -1.51 -9.83 -29.46
N PRO A 141 -0.70 -10.85 -29.12
CA PRO A 141 -1.06 -12.27 -29.27
C PRO A 141 -2.22 -12.69 -28.33
N SER A 142 -2.49 -11.88 -27.32
CA SER A 142 -3.60 -12.08 -26.38
C SER A 142 -4.88 -11.32 -26.74
N ARG A 143 -4.93 -10.62 -27.89
CA ARG A 143 -6.11 -9.86 -28.31
C ARG A 143 -7.36 -10.75 -28.31
N GLY A 144 -8.46 -10.24 -27.75
CA GLY A 144 -9.75 -10.93 -27.70
C GLY A 144 -9.85 -12.04 -26.66
N ARG A 145 -8.75 -12.40 -25.96
CA ARG A 145 -8.79 -13.43 -24.92
C ARG A 145 -9.45 -12.92 -23.64
N ARG A 146 -10.23 -13.80 -23.01
CA ARG A 146 -10.75 -13.63 -21.64
C ARG A 146 -9.90 -14.45 -20.68
N PHE A 147 -9.80 -13.98 -19.45
CA PHE A 147 -8.93 -14.58 -18.43
C PHE A 147 -9.70 -14.82 -17.14
N GLU A 148 -9.47 -15.99 -16.54
CA GLU A 148 -9.97 -16.28 -15.20
C GLU A 148 -9.08 -15.62 -14.14
N PRO A 149 -9.65 -15.03 -13.07
CA PRO A 149 -8.88 -14.41 -12.03
C PRO A 149 -8.18 -15.48 -11.20
N ARG A 150 -6.89 -15.28 -10.90
CA ARG A 150 -6.08 -16.22 -10.11
C ARG A 150 -6.61 -16.48 -8.70
N ARG A 151 -7.36 -15.53 -8.10
CA ARG A 151 -8.01 -15.70 -6.80
C ARG A 151 -9.04 -14.60 -6.59
N ARG A 152 -10.21 -14.92 -6.04
CA ARG A 152 -11.19 -13.92 -5.59
C ARG A 152 -10.90 -13.58 -4.13
N GLN A 153 -10.63 -12.31 -3.83
CA GLN A 153 -10.60 -11.87 -2.44
C GLN A 153 -11.99 -12.05 -1.85
N ALA A 154 -12.08 -12.63 -0.64
CA ALA A 154 -13.35 -12.76 0.08
C ALA A 154 -14.02 -11.39 0.27
N ARG A 155 -15.32 -11.37 0.61
CA ARG A 155 -16.02 -10.12 0.97
C ARG A 155 -15.42 -9.49 2.23
N PHE A 156 -15.58 -8.17 2.39
CA PHE A 156 -15.08 -7.49 3.59
C PHE A 156 -15.99 -7.78 4.77
N GLU A 157 -17.29 -7.71 4.53
CA GLU A 157 -18.31 -8.11 5.49
C GLU A 157 -18.12 -9.55 5.96
N GLY A 158 -18.15 -9.75 7.28
CA GLY A 158 -17.95 -11.03 7.97
C GLY A 158 -16.50 -11.53 8.01
N SER A 159 -15.53 -10.77 7.47
CA SER A 159 -14.15 -11.25 7.38
C SER A 159 -13.29 -10.85 8.58
N PHE A 160 -12.20 -11.59 8.82
CA PHE A 160 -11.25 -11.28 9.89
C PHE A 160 -10.68 -9.85 9.80
N ARG A 161 -10.45 -9.35 8.58
CA ARG A 161 -9.99 -7.96 8.37
C ARG A 161 -11.01 -6.91 8.83
N GLN A 162 -12.30 -7.21 8.84
CA GLN A 162 -13.33 -6.32 9.39
C GLN A 162 -13.24 -6.30 10.92
N ARG A 163 -13.23 -7.48 11.57
CA ARG A 163 -13.06 -7.59 13.04
C ARG A 163 -11.78 -6.89 13.50
N ARG A 164 -10.68 -7.10 12.77
CA ARG A 164 -9.38 -6.44 12.99
C ARG A 164 -9.46 -4.92 12.87
N ALA A 165 -10.12 -4.40 11.83
CA ALA A 165 -10.28 -2.96 11.64
C ALA A 165 -11.19 -2.33 12.71
N ALA A 166 -12.24 -3.03 13.12
CA ALA A 166 -13.13 -2.60 14.19
C ALA A 166 -12.39 -2.51 15.53
N ALA A 167 -11.65 -3.55 15.92
CA ALA A 167 -10.85 -3.55 17.14
C ALA A 167 -9.84 -2.40 17.18
N LEU A 168 -9.11 -2.17 16.09
CA LEU A 168 -8.17 -1.04 16.02
C LEU A 168 -8.87 0.31 16.12
N ARG A 169 -10.05 0.48 15.50
CA ARG A 169 -10.82 1.73 15.59
C ARG A 169 -11.17 2.05 17.04
N LEU A 170 -11.66 1.06 17.78
CA LEU A 170 -12.02 1.21 19.19
C LEU A 170 -10.80 1.61 20.04
N VAL A 171 -9.63 1.01 19.79
CA VAL A 171 -8.39 1.33 20.54
C VAL A 171 -7.83 2.71 20.20
N VAL A 172 -8.02 3.19 18.96
CA VAL A 172 -7.59 4.54 18.56
C VAL A 172 -8.43 5.62 19.23
N GLU A 173 -9.74 5.39 19.41
CA GLU A 173 -10.62 6.33 20.13
C GLU A 173 -10.20 6.49 21.59
N HIS A 174 -10.00 5.38 22.29
CA HIS A 174 -9.48 5.36 23.65
C HIS A 174 -8.97 3.95 24.02
N PRO A 175 -8.09 3.80 25.02
CA PRO A 175 -7.71 2.49 25.53
C PRO A 175 -8.94 1.64 25.89
N ARG A 176 -8.91 0.35 25.57
CA ARG A 176 -10.03 -0.58 25.78
C ARG A 176 -9.61 -1.78 26.62
N PRO A 177 -10.43 -2.22 27.59
CA PRO A 177 -10.25 -3.52 28.23
C PRO A 177 -10.29 -4.66 27.19
N LEU A 178 -9.44 -5.69 27.35
CA LEU A 178 -9.40 -6.83 26.41
C LEU A 178 -10.76 -7.53 26.25
N ARG A 179 -11.56 -7.59 27.32
CA ARG A 179 -12.91 -8.20 27.34
C ARG A 179 -13.89 -7.52 26.37
N GLU A 180 -13.61 -6.31 25.91
CA GLU A 180 -14.45 -5.56 24.96
C GLU A 180 -13.99 -5.72 23.50
N LEU A 181 -12.90 -6.45 23.27
CA LEU A 181 -12.28 -6.62 21.97
C LEU A 181 -12.26 -8.09 21.55
N ASP A 182 -12.23 -8.30 20.24
CA ASP A 182 -12.01 -9.61 19.66
C ASP A 182 -10.58 -10.08 19.92
N SER A 183 -10.41 -11.20 20.64
CA SER A 183 -9.09 -11.69 21.09
C SER A 183 -8.14 -11.97 19.93
N ALA A 184 -8.61 -12.66 18.88
CA ALA A 184 -7.81 -12.95 17.69
C ALA A 184 -7.39 -11.66 16.95
N ALA A 185 -8.25 -10.64 16.93
CA ALA A 185 -7.90 -9.35 16.38
C ALA A 185 -6.83 -8.65 17.21
N VAL A 186 -6.95 -8.64 18.54
CA VAL A 186 -5.98 -8.06 19.48
C VAL A 186 -4.61 -8.70 19.29
N GLU A 187 -4.52 -10.04 19.38
CA GLU A 187 -3.26 -10.77 19.21
C GLU A 187 -2.58 -10.43 17.88
N SER A 188 -3.37 -10.35 16.82
CA SER A 188 -2.85 -9.99 15.52
C SER A 188 -2.41 -8.52 15.46
N LEU A 189 -3.08 -7.59 16.16
CA LEU A 189 -2.79 -6.15 16.14
C LEU A 189 -1.50 -5.90 16.92
N GLU A 190 -1.38 -6.52 18.08
CA GLU A 190 -0.20 -6.47 18.94
C GLU A 190 1.02 -7.07 18.23
N ARG A 191 0.87 -8.23 17.57
CA ARG A 191 1.94 -8.83 16.75
C ARG A 191 2.46 -7.90 15.64
N ASP A 192 1.57 -7.09 15.06
CA ASP A 192 1.94 -6.11 14.04
C ASP A 192 2.47 -4.79 14.64
N GLY A 193 2.48 -4.67 15.98
CA GLY A 193 2.90 -3.49 16.72
C GLY A 193 1.91 -2.32 16.64
N LEU A 194 0.66 -2.58 16.24
CA LEU A 194 -0.38 -1.55 16.07
C LEU A 194 -1.08 -1.19 17.38
N ILE A 195 -1.00 -2.06 18.38
CA ILE A 195 -1.45 -1.83 19.74
C ILE A 195 -0.42 -2.42 20.70
N ALA A 196 -0.47 -2.02 21.96
CA ALA A 196 0.21 -2.65 23.07
C ALA A 196 -0.81 -3.05 24.14
N VAL A 197 -0.61 -4.21 24.77
CA VAL A 197 -1.45 -4.70 25.86
C VAL A 197 -0.68 -4.60 27.18
N ARG A 198 -1.25 -3.91 28.17
CA ARG A 198 -0.70 -3.81 29.53
C ARG A 198 -1.84 -3.92 30.53
N ASP A 199 -1.68 -4.74 31.56
CA ASP A 199 -2.67 -4.93 32.63
C ASP A 199 -4.11 -5.19 32.14
N GLY A 200 -4.24 -5.95 31.06
CA GLY A 200 -5.55 -6.27 30.46
C GLY A 200 -6.20 -5.13 29.68
N ILE A 201 -5.44 -4.08 29.35
CA ILE A 201 -5.88 -2.92 28.56
C ILE A 201 -5.07 -2.84 27.26
N ALA A 202 -5.78 -2.80 26.13
CA ALA A 202 -5.21 -2.52 24.82
C ALA A 202 -5.18 -1.00 24.56
N SER A 203 -4.04 -0.50 24.13
CA SER A 203 -3.82 0.92 23.80
C SER A 203 -2.94 1.07 22.57
N LEU A 204 -2.91 2.26 21.97
CA LEU A 204 -1.92 2.56 20.93
C LEU A 204 -0.51 2.64 21.55
N PRO A 205 0.53 2.15 20.84
CA PRO A 205 1.91 2.30 21.28
C PRO A 205 2.30 3.77 21.33
N ASP A 206 3.26 4.08 22.18
CA ASP A 206 3.91 5.39 22.27
C ASP A 206 4.68 5.71 20.96
#